data_AF-A0A353XRD3-F1
#
_entry.id   AF-A0A353XRD3-F1
#
_cell.length_a   1.000
_cell.length_b   1.000
_cell.length_c   1.000
_cell.angle_alpha   90.00
_cell.angle_beta   90.00
_cell.angle_gamma   90.00
#
_symmetry.space_group_name_H-M   'P 1'
#
loop_
_entity.id
_entity.type
_entity.pdbx_description
1 polymer ?
#
loop_
_entity_poly.entity_id
_entity_poly.type
_entity_poly.pdbx_seq_one_letter_code
_entity_poly.pdbx_strand_id
1 'polypeptide(L)'
;GLQHQDGHSHILFGTVPNCISYDPCYGYELAVIMHDGLRHMYGEGERVYYYITLMNENYEQPAMPEGVEEGIKRGMYLLEDNSQLHASAHVQLLGSGTILREVQKAAKILFDEFNVSANVWSVTSFNELTREGMACDDYNRLHPMEEEKVPWITEQLAQHDGVVIAATDYMRNYSEQIRAWLPDNRPYTTLGTDGYGRSDSRAQLRNFFHVNAEHIVVATLKRLADEGEVEMRLVKDAITSLGIDVDQPPAWQPQPQYDHFPDAPAPDNVNPHPVPELVDEEDDEISSEGRAEDQADAELLNDEDVKE
;
A
#
# COMPACT_ATOMS: atom_id res chain seq x y z
N GLY A 1 -16.12 -6.71 -3.56
CA GLY A 1 -16.15 -5.58 -4.51
C GLY A 1 -16.11 -4.26 -3.77
N LEU A 2 -16.80 -3.25 -4.27
CA LEU A 2 -16.65 -1.82 -3.92
C LEU A 2 -16.49 -1.51 -2.43
N GLN A 3 -17.39 -2.00 -1.56
CA GLN A 3 -17.39 -1.65 -0.13
C GLN A 3 -16.40 -2.47 0.73
N HIS A 4 -15.71 -3.46 0.15
CA HIS A 4 -14.90 -4.44 0.90
C HIS A 4 -13.43 -4.44 0.50
N GLN A 5 -13.08 -3.95 -0.69
CA GLN A 5 -11.70 -3.90 -1.15
C GLN A 5 -11.01 -2.68 -0.55
N ASP A 6 -10.30 -2.95 0.54
CA ASP A 6 -9.50 -1.95 1.23
C ASP A 6 -8.15 -1.76 0.54
N GLY A 7 -7.96 -0.58 -0.06
CA GLY A 7 -6.68 -0.09 -0.57
C GLY A 7 -6.27 1.25 0.06
N HIS A 8 -6.78 1.58 1.25
CA HIS A 8 -6.53 2.91 1.85
C HIS A 8 -6.45 2.95 3.38
N SER A 9 -6.70 1.85 4.10
CA SER A 9 -6.63 1.82 5.57
C SER A 9 -5.27 2.25 6.13
N HIS A 10 -4.15 1.87 5.51
CA HIS A 10 -2.82 2.31 5.97
C HIS A 10 -2.62 3.83 5.88
N ILE A 11 -3.27 4.52 4.94
CA ILE A 11 -3.28 5.98 4.90
C ILE A 11 -4.01 6.54 6.12
N LEU A 12 -5.16 5.96 6.47
CA LEU A 12 -5.96 6.37 7.62
C LEU A 12 -5.21 6.11 8.94
N PHE A 13 -4.66 4.92 9.12
CA PHE A 13 -3.91 4.56 10.33
C PHE A 13 -2.57 5.29 10.44
N GLY A 14 -1.98 5.74 9.32
CA GLY A 14 -0.82 6.64 9.33
C GLY A 14 -1.09 7.95 10.08
N THR A 15 -2.35 8.40 10.13
CA THR A 15 -2.77 9.63 10.84
C THR A 15 -2.79 9.49 12.37
N VAL A 16 -2.77 8.27 12.91
CA VAL A 16 -2.84 8.03 14.35
C VAL A 16 -1.43 7.89 14.94
N PRO A 17 -0.94 8.86 15.76
CA PRO A 17 0.49 8.91 16.12
C PRO A 17 1.03 7.71 16.89
N ASN A 18 0.19 7.07 17.71
CA ASN A 18 0.58 5.90 18.50
C ASN A 18 0.10 4.56 17.91
N CYS A 19 -0.35 4.57 16.65
CA CYS A 19 -0.65 3.37 15.88
C CYS A 19 0.58 3.00 15.05
N ILE A 20 1.21 1.86 15.32
CA ILE A 20 2.31 1.32 14.52
C ILE A 20 1.72 0.35 13.50
N SER A 21 1.86 0.64 12.21
CA SER A 21 1.15 -0.08 11.15
C SER A 21 2.09 -0.87 10.23
N TYR A 22 1.77 -2.13 9.94
CA TYR A 22 2.55 -2.99 9.05
C TYR A 22 1.70 -3.73 8.02
N ASP A 23 2.28 -3.98 6.85
CA ASP A 23 1.73 -4.75 5.74
C ASP A 23 2.67 -5.93 5.35
N PRO A 24 2.81 -6.95 6.21
CA PRO A 24 3.70 -8.07 5.96
C PRO A 24 3.24 -8.92 4.76
N CYS A 25 4.20 -9.41 3.98
CA CYS A 25 4.00 -10.43 2.96
C CYS A 25 4.15 -11.83 3.53
N TYR A 26 5.21 -12.09 4.30
CA TYR A 26 5.55 -13.45 4.71
C TYR A 26 5.25 -13.72 6.19
N GLY A 27 5.00 -14.99 6.50
CA GLY A 27 4.69 -15.44 7.85
C GLY A 27 5.79 -15.16 8.86
N TYR A 28 7.06 -15.13 8.44
CA TYR A 28 8.16 -14.75 9.33
C TYR A 28 8.17 -13.26 9.66
N GLU A 29 7.76 -12.40 8.72
CA GLU A 29 7.65 -10.96 8.98
C GLU A 29 6.57 -10.71 10.03
N LEU A 30 5.42 -11.37 9.87
CA LEU A 30 4.36 -11.35 10.88
C LEU A 30 4.86 -11.80 12.25
N ALA A 31 5.60 -12.91 12.31
CA ALA A 31 6.13 -13.43 13.58
C ALA A 31 7.08 -12.43 14.26
N VAL A 32 7.98 -11.80 13.51
CA VAL A 32 8.90 -10.77 14.02
C VAL A 32 8.13 -9.54 14.50
N ILE A 33 7.18 -9.03 13.70
CA ILE A 33 6.37 -7.85 14.04
C ILE A 33 5.53 -8.10 15.29
N MET A 34 4.87 -9.26 15.39
CA MET A 34 4.08 -9.61 16.58
C MET A 34 4.94 -9.75 17.83
N HIS A 35 6.10 -10.40 17.72
CA HIS A 35 7.03 -10.55 18.83
C HIS A 35 7.53 -9.19 19.32
N ASP A 36 7.89 -8.30 18.39
CA ASP A 36 8.37 -6.96 18.71
C ASP A 36 7.29 -6.08 19.33
N GLY A 37 6.06 -6.12 18.78
CA GLY A 37 4.92 -5.40 19.34
C GLY A 37 4.56 -5.84 20.76
N LEU A 38 4.65 -7.14 21.06
CA LEU A 38 4.46 -7.65 22.43
C LEU A 38 5.55 -7.13 23.38
N ARG A 39 6.81 -7.04 22.93
CA ARG A 39 7.91 -6.45 23.70
C ARG A 39 7.65 -4.98 24.00
N HIS A 40 7.32 -4.16 23.00
CA HIS A 40 7.05 -2.72 23.20
C HIS A 40 5.88 -2.50 24.17
N MET A 41 4.72 -3.11 23.90
CA MET A 41 3.49 -2.84 24.65
C MET A 41 3.51 -3.46 26.06
N TYR A 42 3.94 -4.72 26.19
CA TYR A 42 3.81 -5.48 27.44
C TYR A 42 5.13 -5.71 28.17
N GLY A 43 6.26 -5.68 27.46
CA GLY A 43 7.59 -5.78 28.06
C GLY A 43 8.12 -4.44 28.56
N GLU A 44 8.03 -3.41 27.72
CA GLU A 44 8.62 -2.08 27.96
C GLU A 44 7.58 -1.03 28.40
N GLY A 45 6.30 -1.35 28.26
CA GLY A 45 5.20 -0.48 28.70
C GLY A 45 4.99 0.73 27.80
N GLU A 46 5.40 0.66 26.53
CA GLU A 46 5.16 1.69 25.54
C GLU A 46 3.67 1.87 25.26
N ARG A 47 3.21 3.13 25.17
CA ARG A 47 1.79 3.48 24.98
C ARG A 47 1.42 3.52 23.50
N VAL A 48 1.62 2.41 22.82
CA VAL A 48 1.33 2.22 21.39
C VAL A 48 0.35 1.08 21.19
N TYR A 49 -0.25 1.00 20.01
CA TYR A 49 -0.96 -0.18 19.54
C TYR A 49 -0.58 -0.49 18.09
N TYR A 50 -0.80 -1.73 17.67
CA TYR A 50 -0.38 -2.20 16.35
C TYR A 50 -1.58 -2.41 15.42
N TYR A 51 -1.44 -2.00 14.17
CA TYR A 51 -2.34 -2.33 13.07
C TYR A 51 -1.58 -3.18 12.04
N ILE A 52 -1.98 -4.43 11.87
CA ILE A 52 -1.29 -5.35 10.96
C ILE A 52 -2.29 -5.89 9.96
N THR A 53 -2.05 -5.67 8.67
CA THR A 53 -2.89 -6.20 7.59
C THR A 53 -2.50 -7.64 7.29
N LEU A 54 -3.51 -8.51 7.23
CA LEU A 54 -3.33 -9.93 6.92
C LEU A 54 -4.15 -10.29 5.68
N MET A 55 -3.63 -11.26 4.93
CA MET A 55 -4.12 -11.58 3.59
C MET A 55 -4.87 -12.91 3.60
N ASN A 56 -5.93 -13.00 2.79
CA ASN A 56 -6.71 -14.23 2.61
C ASN A 56 -6.28 -15.07 1.38
N GLU A 57 -5.11 -14.76 0.81
CA GLU A 57 -4.51 -15.48 -0.31
C GLU A 57 -3.45 -16.45 0.22
N ASN A 58 -3.56 -17.73 -0.15
CA ASN A 58 -2.53 -18.72 0.18
C ASN A 58 -1.43 -18.72 -0.88
N TYR A 59 -0.19 -18.73 -0.44
CA TYR A 59 1.01 -18.86 -1.27
C TYR A 59 2.17 -19.45 -0.46
N GLU A 60 3.26 -19.78 -1.16
CA GLU A 60 4.46 -20.32 -0.54
C GLU A 60 5.07 -19.30 0.45
N GLN A 61 5.41 -19.81 1.64
CA GLN A 61 5.99 -19.04 2.72
C GLN A 61 7.45 -19.47 2.87
N PRO A 62 8.43 -18.68 2.37
CA PRO A 62 9.84 -19.04 2.44
C PRO A 62 10.38 -18.92 3.87
N ALA A 63 11.58 -19.47 4.08
CA ALA A 63 12.32 -19.24 5.32
C ALA A 63 12.77 -17.77 5.41
N MET A 64 12.82 -17.24 6.62
CA MET A 64 13.38 -15.90 6.87
C MET A 64 14.87 -15.89 6.50
N PRO A 65 15.33 -14.92 5.68
CA PRO A 65 16.76 -14.70 5.50
C PRO A 65 17.45 -14.38 6.84
N GLU A 66 18.74 -14.72 6.97
CA GLU A 66 19.48 -14.44 8.21
C GLU A 66 19.74 -12.93 8.35
N GLY A 67 19.47 -12.36 9.53
CA GLY A 67 19.85 -10.99 9.88
C GLY A 67 18.89 -9.88 9.41
N VAL A 68 17.72 -10.22 8.86
CA VAL A 68 16.75 -9.23 8.37
C VAL A 68 15.75 -8.74 9.42
N GLU A 69 15.82 -9.26 10.65
CA GLU A 69 14.87 -8.96 11.73
C GLU A 69 14.80 -7.45 12.02
N GLU A 70 15.94 -6.76 11.99
CA GLU A 70 15.98 -5.31 12.18
C GLU A 70 15.28 -4.57 11.04
N GLY A 71 15.51 -4.98 9.80
CA GLY A 71 14.86 -4.37 8.64
C GLY A 71 13.36 -4.60 8.59
N ILE A 72 12.88 -5.79 9.00
CA ILE A 72 11.45 -6.06 9.15
C ILE A 72 10.82 -5.07 10.14
N LYS A 73 11.45 -4.83 11.30
CA LYS A 73 10.94 -3.89 12.31
C LYS A 73 11.03 -2.43 11.85
N ARG A 74 12.11 -2.03 11.19
CA ARG A 74 12.29 -0.65 10.70
C ARG A 74 11.49 -0.33 9.42
N GLY A 75 10.88 -1.34 8.80
CA GLY A 75 9.91 -1.16 7.72
C GLY A 75 10.38 -1.59 6.33
N MET A 76 11.64 -1.98 6.15
CA MET A 76 12.13 -2.59 4.90
C MET A 76 13.44 -3.37 5.05
N TYR A 77 13.65 -4.35 4.16
CA TYR A 77 14.93 -5.05 3.97
C TYR A 77 15.09 -5.57 2.54
N LEU A 78 16.34 -5.82 2.13
CA LEU A 78 16.67 -6.43 0.84
C LEU A 78 16.32 -7.92 0.87
N LEU A 79 15.32 -8.32 0.10
CA LEU A 79 14.85 -9.70 0.02
C LEU A 79 15.67 -10.50 -1.00
N GLU A 80 15.90 -9.92 -2.18
CA GLU A 80 16.68 -10.53 -3.26
C GLU A 80 17.75 -9.56 -3.74
N ASP A 81 19.01 -9.87 -3.46
CA ASP A 81 20.17 -9.16 -4.02
C ASP A 81 20.58 -9.76 -5.36
N ASN A 82 20.22 -9.07 -6.43
CA ASN A 82 20.51 -9.42 -7.81
C ASN A 82 21.62 -8.53 -8.40
N SER A 83 22.34 -7.76 -7.57
CA SER A 83 23.37 -6.81 -8.01
C SER A 83 24.55 -7.48 -8.72
N GLN A 84 24.77 -8.79 -8.51
CA GLN A 84 25.84 -9.56 -9.15
C GLN A 84 25.47 -10.09 -10.55
N LEU A 85 24.21 -9.98 -10.97
CA LEU A 85 23.79 -10.43 -12.30
C LEU A 85 24.33 -9.48 -13.38
N HIS A 86 24.87 -10.04 -14.46
CA HIS A 86 25.30 -9.24 -15.61
C HIS A 86 24.08 -8.80 -16.42
N ALA A 87 23.70 -7.53 -16.29
CA ALA A 87 22.56 -6.92 -16.96
C ALA A 87 22.95 -5.57 -17.60
N SER A 88 22.12 -5.06 -18.50
CA SER A 88 22.34 -3.74 -19.13
C SER A 88 21.95 -2.56 -18.24
N ALA A 89 21.05 -2.80 -17.28
CA ALA A 89 20.65 -1.85 -16.26
C ALA A 89 20.32 -2.59 -14.95
N HIS A 90 20.39 -1.86 -13.85
CA HIS A 90 20.06 -2.33 -12.51
C HIS A 90 18.99 -1.43 -11.92
N VAL A 91 17.97 -1.99 -11.27
CA VAL A 91 16.87 -1.23 -10.66
C VAL A 91 16.52 -1.77 -9.27
N GLN A 92 15.77 -0.97 -8.51
CA GLN A 92 15.27 -1.33 -7.19
C GLN A 92 13.75 -1.45 -7.23
N LEU A 93 13.21 -2.63 -6.92
CA LEU A 93 11.77 -2.85 -6.87
C LEU A 93 11.30 -3.10 -5.44
N LEU A 94 10.35 -2.30 -4.98
CA LEU A 94 9.79 -2.33 -3.64
C LEU A 94 8.38 -2.89 -3.68
N GLY A 95 8.04 -3.78 -2.75
CA GLY A 95 6.69 -4.30 -2.59
C GLY A 95 6.32 -4.58 -1.15
N SER A 96 5.02 -4.53 -0.86
CA SER A 96 4.43 -4.91 0.44
C SER A 96 3.27 -5.88 0.23
N GLY A 97 2.85 -6.56 1.31
CA GLY A 97 1.68 -7.42 1.30
C GLY A 97 1.69 -8.45 0.16
N THR A 98 0.54 -8.74 -0.44
CA THR A 98 0.49 -9.74 -1.55
C THR A 98 1.15 -9.26 -2.84
N ILE A 99 1.34 -7.96 -3.03
CA ILE A 99 1.91 -7.38 -4.26
C ILE A 99 3.42 -7.56 -4.34
N LEU A 100 4.11 -7.78 -3.22
CA LEU A 100 5.54 -8.18 -3.22
C LEU A 100 5.80 -9.39 -4.14
N ARG A 101 4.85 -10.31 -4.25
CA ARG A 101 4.97 -11.46 -5.16
C ARG A 101 4.88 -11.09 -6.63
N GLU A 102 4.09 -10.07 -6.98
CA GLU A 102 4.06 -9.52 -8.33
C GLU A 102 5.35 -8.76 -8.64
N VAL A 103 5.94 -8.11 -7.64
CA VAL A 103 7.26 -7.47 -7.74
C VAL A 103 8.37 -8.50 -8.02
N GLN A 104 8.40 -9.64 -7.31
CA GLN A 104 9.35 -10.72 -7.58
C GLN A 104 9.19 -11.30 -8.99
N LYS A 105 7.94 -11.49 -9.45
CA LYS A 105 7.66 -11.91 -10.84
C LYS A 105 8.16 -10.88 -11.85
N ALA A 106 7.94 -9.59 -11.59
CA ALA A 106 8.42 -8.52 -12.46
C ALA A 106 9.95 -8.49 -12.55
N ALA A 107 10.66 -8.69 -11.43
CA ALA A 107 12.11 -8.80 -11.41
C ALA A 107 12.61 -9.92 -12.33
N LYS A 108 11.93 -11.09 -12.29
CA LYS A 108 12.23 -12.21 -13.19
C LYS A 108 11.99 -11.88 -14.66
N ILE A 109 10.85 -11.27 -15.00
CA ILE A 109 10.52 -10.87 -16.38
C ILE A 109 11.53 -9.84 -16.91
N LEU A 110 11.85 -8.82 -16.11
CA LEU A 110 12.85 -7.80 -16.46
C LEU A 110 14.20 -8.44 -16.82
N PHE A 111 14.65 -9.42 -16.04
CA PHE A 111 15.92 -10.09 -16.30
C PHE A 111 15.85 -11.00 -17.52
N ASP A 112 14.88 -11.91 -17.55
CA ASP A 112 14.77 -12.97 -18.56
C ASP A 112 14.45 -12.43 -19.96
N GLU A 113 13.63 -11.37 -20.07
CA GLU A 113 13.13 -10.85 -21.36
C GLU A 113 13.79 -9.54 -21.78
N PHE A 114 14.23 -8.70 -20.82
CA PHE A 114 14.70 -7.35 -21.09
C PHE A 114 16.16 -7.11 -20.66
N ASN A 115 16.84 -8.10 -20.07
CA ASN A 115 18.21 -7.98 -19.58
C ASN A 115 18.39 -6.80 -18.59
N VAL A 116 17.37 -6.51 -17.79
CA VAL A 116 17.38 -5.55 -16.69
C VAL A 116 17.33 -6.34 -15.40
N SER A 117 18.34 -6.19 -14.54
CA SER A 117 18.31 -6.84 -13.22
C SER A 117 17.63 -5.95 -12.20
N ALA A 118 16.97 -6.57 -11.23
CA ALA A 118 16.19 -5.89 -10.21
C ALA A 118 16.49 -6.48 -8.84
N ASN A 119 16.93 -5.64 -7.90
CA ASN A 119 16.89 -6.00 -6.50
C ASN A 119 15.46 -5.90 -6.00
N VAL A 120 15.03 -6.87 -5.19
CA VAL A 120 13.67 -6.90 -4.63
C VAL A 120 13.73 -6.57 -3.14
N TRP A 121 12.95 -5.58 -2.74
CA TRP A 121 12.84 -5.10 -1.37
C TRP A 121 11.47 -5.43 -0.81
N SER A 122 11.44 -6.13 0.32
CA SER A 122 10.22 -6.26 1.11
C SER A 122 10.09 -5.01 1.98
N VAL A 123 8.98 -4.29 1.82
CA VAL A 123 8.64 -3.11 2.61
C VAL A 123 7.50 -3.49 3.56
N THR A 124 7.85 -3.82 4.79
CA THR A 124 6.90 -4.22 5.83
C THR A 124 6.10 -3.02 6.37
N SER A 125 6.60 -1.79 6.26
CA SER A 125 5.84 -0.58 6.62
C SER A 125 6.37 0.69 5.96
N PHE A 126 5.60 1.27 5.03
CA PHE A 126 5.89 2.61 4.50
C PHE A 126 5.64 3.73 5.53
N ASN A 127 4.70 3.52 6.46
CA ASN A 127 4.38 4.52 7.49
C ASN A 127 5.53 4.70 8.49
N GLU A 128 6.14 3.60 8.94
CA GLU A 128 7.27 3.68 9.88
C GLU A 128 8.52 4.26 9.22
N LEU A 129 8.80 3.91 7.95
CA LEU A 129 9.87 4.54 7.17
C LEU A 129 9.68 6.06 7.05
N THR A 130 8.45 6.50 6.81
CA THR A 130 8.09 7.92 6.69
C THR A 130 8.28 8.64 8.01
N ARG A 131 7.82 8.05 9.12
CA ARG A 131 7.97 8.64 10.46
C ARG A 131 9.44 8.75 10.85
N GLU A 132 10.25 7.75 10.54
CA GLU A 132 11.68 7.77 10.80
C GLU A 132 12.38 8.86 9.97
N GLY A 133 12.03 8.99 8.69
CA GLY A 133 12.53 10.04 7.82
C GLY A 133 12.18 11.44 8.35
N MET A 134 10.93 11.67 8.73
CA MET A 134 10.49 12.94 9.33
C MET A 134 11.25 13.26 10.63
N ALA A 135 11.53 12.25 11.46
CA ALA A 135 12.29 12.43 12.70
C ALA A 135 13.76 12.81 12.41
N CYS A 136 14.36 12.25 11.37
CA CYS A 136 15.70 12.64 10.93
C CYS A 136 15.72 14.08 10.40
N ASP A 137 14.73 14.47 9.57
CA ASP A 137 14.62 15.84 9.06
C ASP A 137 14.47 16.87 10.19
N ASP A 138 13.61 16.58 11.17
CA ASP A 138 13.42 17.45 12.33
C ASP A 138 14.71 17.58 13.13
N TYR A 139 15.41 16.46 13.38
CA TYR A 139 16.69 16.47 14.07
C TYR A 139 17.73 17.30 13.31
N ASN A 140 17.96 17.02 12.03
CA ASN A 140 19.00 17.67 11.22
C ASN A 140 18.73 19.18 11.08
N ARG A 141 17.47 19.58 10.92
CA ARG A 141 17.07 20.99 10.88
C ARG A 141 17.35 21.72 12.19
N LEU A 142 17.19 21.05 13.33
CA LEU A 142 17.39 21.63 14.66
C LEU A 142 18.83 21.53 15.17
N HIS A 143 19.67 20.69 14.55
CA HIS A 143 21.06 20.44 14.96
C HIS A 143 22.05 20.64 13.78
N PRO A 144 22.12 21.84 13.17
CA PRO A 144 22.86 22.07 11.91
C PRO A 144 24.40 21.97 12.03
N MET A 145 24.93 21.82 13.24
CA MET A 145 26.36 21.71 13.50
C MET A 145 26.76 20.30 13.99
N GLU A 146 25.80 19.39 14.15
CA GLU A 146 26.03 18.01 14.55
C GLU A 146 26.11 17.09 13.32
N GLU A 147 26.49 15.84 13.54
CA GLU A 147 26.44 14.82 12.49
C GLU A 147 24.99 14.56 12.08
N GLU A 148 24.73 14.60 10.77
CA GLU A 148 23.40 14.39 10.22
C GLU A 148 22.94 12.96 10.46
N LYS A 149 21.71 12.80 10.93
CA LYS A 149 21.03 11.50 10.97
C LYS A 149 20.54 11.14 9.59
N VAL A 150 20.76 9.89 9.21
CA VAL A 150 20.35 9.34 7.92
C VAL A 150 19.15 8.40 8.15
N PRO A 151 18.02 8.61 7.44
CA PRO A 151 16.87 7.70 7.53
C PRO A 151 17.22 6.28 7.07
N TRP A 152 16.58 5.26 7.67
CA TRP A 152 16.78 3.85 7.32
C TRP A 152 16.69 3.58 5.83
N ILE A 153 15.63 4.08 5.19
CA ILE A 153 15.43 3.89 3.75
C ILE A 153 16.57 4.49 2.92
N THR A 154 17.11 5.63 3.35
CA THR A 154 18.25 6.26 2.70
C THR A 154 19.50 5.40 2.87
N GLU A 155 19.77 4.91 4.09
CA GLU A 155 20.89 4.01 4.38
C GLU A 155 20.84 2.72 3.55
N GLN A 156 19.65 2.11 3.48
CA GLN A 156 19.43 0.86 2.74
C GLN A 156 19.65 1.06 1.24
N LEU A 157 19.06 2.10 0.64
CA LEU A 157 19.10 2.30 -0.80
C LEU A 157 20.40 2.96 -1.30
N ALA A 158 21.17 3.65 -0.45
CA ALA A 158 22.40 4.34 -0.85
C ALA A 158 23.48 3.40 -1.40
N GLN A 159 23.44 2.11 -1.05
CA GLN A 159 24.41 1.10 -1.48
C GLN A 159 24.04 0.42 -2.81
N HIS A 160 22.87 0.74 -3.37
CA HIS A 160 22.36 0.10 -4.57
C HIS A 160 21.96 1.15 -5.60
N ASP A 161 22.42 1.00 -6.83
CA ASP A 161 22.17 1.97 -7.91
C ASP A 161 20.82 1.72 -8.62
N GLY A 162 20.42 2.68 -9.45
CA GLY A 162 19.31 2.55 -10.37
C GLY A 162 18.00 3.18 -9.90
N VAL A 163 17.02 3.21 -10.79
CA VAL A 163 15.69 3.78 -10.52
C VAL A 163 14.92 2.91 -9.51
N VAL A 164 13.98 3.53 -8.78
CA VAL A 164 13.12 2.85 -7.79
C VAL A 164 11.69 2.74 -8.31
N ILE A 165 11.10 1.55 -8.22
CA ILE A 165 9.69 1.31 -8.51
C ILE A 165 9.06 0.66 -7.28
N ALA A 166 7.95 1.20 -6.79
CA ALA A 166 7.16 0.57 -5.73
C ALA A 166 5.78 0.15 -6.23
N ALA A 167 5.30 -1.01 -5.81
CA ALA A 167 3.94 -1.46 -6.05
C ALA A 167 3.32 -2.04 -4.77
N THR A 168 2.09 -1.63 -4.46
CA THR A 168 1.36 -2.07 -3.25
C THR A 168 -0.11 -2.35 -3.56
N ASP A 169 -0.79 -3.09 -2.68
CA ASP A 169 -2.25 -3.31 -2.78
C ASP A 169 -3.07 -2.12 -2.25
N TYR A 170 -2.39 -1.00 -1.97
CA TYR A 170 -2.93 0.27 -1.50
C TYR A 170 -2.78 1.36 -2.57
N MET A 171 -3.53 2.45 -2.43
CA MET A 171 -3.42 3.63 -3.28
C MET A 171 -1.98 4.17 -3.31
N ARG A 172 -1.57 4.77 -4.43
CA ARG A 172 -0.18 5.20 -4.66
C ARG A 172 0.38 6.10 -3.56
N ASN A 173 -0.46 6.91 -2.93
CA ASN A 173 -0.04 7.74 -1.78
C ASN A 173 0.63 6.95 -0.66
N TYR A 174 0.32 5.66 -0.49
CA TYR A 174 0.89 4.83 0.58
C TYR A 174 2.37 4.53 0.36
N SER A 175 2.81 4.30 -0.87
CA SER A 175 4.23 4.15 -1.17
C SER A 175 4.89 5.48 -1.57
N GLU A 176 4.11 6.48 -2.00
CA GLU A 176 4.64 7.79 -2.40
C GLU A 176 5.21 8.61 -1.23
N GLN A 177 4.70 8.40 0.00
CA GLN A 177 5.11 9.15 1.19
C GLN A 177 6.62 9.12 1.48
N ILE A 178 7.33 8.06 1.09
CA ILE A 178 8.78 7.93 1.33
C ILE A 178 9.66 8.75 0.37
N ARG A 179 9.09 9.40 -0.65
CA ARG A 179 9.83 10.04 -1.75
C ARG A 179 10.93 11.00 -1.27
N ALA A 180 10.69 11.72 -0.18
CA ALA A 180 11.63 12.73 0.34
C ALA A 180 12.96 12.14 0.83
N TRP A 181 12.98 10.85 1.22
CA TRP A 181 14.14 10.19 1.83
C TRP A 181 14.80 9.17 0.90
N LEU A 182 14.45 9.17 -0.39
CA LEU A 182 15.21 8.42 -1.38
C LEU A 182 16.57 9.12 -1.61
N PRO A 183 17.70 8.38 -1.61
CA PRO A 183 19.02 8.98 -1.78
C PRO A 183 19.17 9.63 -3.15
N ASP A 184 20.07 10.61 -3.28
CA ASP A 184 20.50 11.21 -4.56
C ASP A 184 19.38 11.76 -5.48
N ASN A 185 18.23 12.14 -4.92
CA ASN A 185 17.01 12.51 -5.68
C ASN A 185 16.59 11.41 -6.67
N ARG A 186 16.74 10.15 -6.26
CA ARG A 186 16.58 8.99 -7.13
C ARG A 186 15.22 8.98 -7.84
N PRO A 187 15.21 8.73 -9.15
CA PRO A 187 14.00 8.46 -9.92
C PRO A 187 13.06 7.46 -9.24
N TYR A 188 11.81 7.85 -8.98
CA TYR A 188 10.86 7.01 -8.26
C TYR A 188 9.46 6.99 -8.86
N THR A 189 8.92 5.79 -9.08
CA THR A 189 7.59 5.54 -9.62
C THR A 189 6.79 4.62 -8.69
N THR A 190 5.56 5.02 -8.38
CA THR A 190 4.64 4.24 -7.54
C THR A 190 3.46 3.69 -8.35
N LEU A 191 3.14 2.43 -8.13
CA LEU A 191 1.92 1.75 -8.59
C LEU A 191 1.06 1.38 -7.38
N GLY A 192 -0.25 1.51 -7.52
CA GLY A 192 -1.17 1.33 -6.41
C GLY A 192 -2.63 1.27 -6.87
N THR A 193 -3.49 0.83 -5.97
CA THR A 193 -4.89 0.47 -6.22
C THR A 193 -5.85 1.66 -6.09
N ASP A 194 -5.47 2.81 -6.64
CA ASP A 194 -6.33 4.01 -6.64
C ASP A 194 -7.64 3.75 -7.41
N GLY A 195 -8.78 4.05 -6.79
CA GLY A 195 -10.12 3.92 -7.40
C GLY A 195 -11.05 3.03 -6.58
N TYR A 196 -12.29 2.87 -7.06
CA TYR A 196 -13.26 2.01 -6.39
C TYR A 196 -12.99 0.54 -6.69
N GLY A 197 -13.14 -0.28 -5.65
CA GLY A 197 -13.16 -1.73 -5.80
C GLY A 197 -14.29 -2.24 -6.69
N ARG A 198 -14.10 -3.42 -7.26
CA ARG A 198 -15.10 -4.18 -8.04
C ARG A 198 -14.97 -5.69 -7.82
N SER A 199 -15.95 -6.45 -8.26
CA SER A 199 -15.95 -7.91 -8.10
C SER A 199 -15.31 -8.56 -9.33
N ASP A 200 -14.14 -9.16 -9.17
CA ASP A 200 -13.48 -9.99 -10.19
C ASP A 200 -12.45 -10.92 -9.48
N SER A 201 -11.77 -11.77 -10.25
CA SER A 201 -10.62 -12.55 -9.81
C SER A 201 -9.42 -11.66 -9.47
N ARG A 202 -8.51 -12.15 -8.61
CA ARG A 202 -7.30 -11.42 -8.21
C ARG A 202 -6.43 -11.00 -9.40
N ALA A 203 -6.25 -11.88 -10.37
CA ALA A 203 -5.45 -11.61 -11.57
C ALA A 203 -6.04 -10.43 -12.37
N GLN A 204 -7.35 -10.45 -12.60
CA GLN A 204 -8.04 -9.37 -13.31
C GLN A 204 -8.03 -8.06 -12.53
N LEU A 205 -8.19 -8.10 -11.20
CA LEU A 205 -8.12 -6.89 -10.37
C LEU A 205 -6.73 -6.28 -10.35
N ARG A 206 -5.67 -7.08 -10.20
CA ARG A 206 -4.29 -6.59 -10.26
C ARG A 206 -3.95 -5.99 -11.61
N ASN A 207 -4.42 -6.62 -12.69
CA ASN A 207 -4.31 -6.04 -14.03
C ASN A 207 -5.11 -4.74 -14.14
N PHE A 208 -6.35 -4.70 -13.65
CA PHE A 208 -7.21 -3.52 -13.70
C PHE A 208 -6.61 -2.31 -12.94
N PHE A 209 -6.07 -2.54 -11.74
CA PHE A 209 -5.42 -1.51 -10.93
C PHE A 209 -3.97 -1.19 -11.36
N HIS A 210 -3.45 -1.87 -12.38
CA HIS A 210 -2.08 -1.71 -12.88
C HIS A 210 -0.99 -2.04 -11.84
N VAL A 211 -1.19 -3.11 -11.04
CA VAL A 211 -0.27 -3.56 -9.97
C VAL A 211 0.22 -5.01 -10.12
N ASN A 212 -0.08 -5.68 -11.25
CA ASN A 212 0.52 -6.98 -11.57
C ASN A 212 1.95 -6.84 -12.12
N ALA A 213 2.63 -7.98 -12.29
CA ALA A 213 4.02 -8.03 -12.77
C ALA A 213 4.22 -7.30 -14.11
N GLU A 214 3.30 -7.46 -15.06
CA GLU A 214 3.40 -6.88 -16.39
C GLU A 214 3.39 -5.35 -16.36
N HIS A 215 2.51 -4.75 -15.56
CA HIS A 215 2.47 -3.30 -15.37
C HIS A 215 3.71 -2.77 -14.63
N ILE A 216 4.24 -3.52 -13.66
CA ILE A 216 5.50 -3.19 -12.96
C ILE A 216 6.68 -3.17 -13.95
N VAL A 217 6.77 -4.15 -14.86
CA VAL A 217 7.80 -4.19 -15.91
C VAL A 217 7.71 -2.97 -16.82
N VAL A 218 6.52 -2.64 -17.32
CA VAL A 218 6.32 -1.49 -18.21
C VAL A 218 6.66 -0.18 -17.50
N ALA A 219 6.23 0.00 -16.24
CA ALA A 219 6.57 1.18 -15.44
C ALA A 219 8.09 1.31 -15.25
N THR A 220 8.77 0.20 -14.99
CA THR A 220 10.24 0.15 -14.84
C THR A 220 10.95 0.57 -16.12
N LEU A 221 10.62 -0.06 -17.24
CA LEU A 221 11.24 0.24 -18.54
C LEU A 221 10.94 1.68 -18.97
N LYS A 222 9.73 2.17 -18.72
CA LYS A 222 9.37 3.56 -18.99
C LYS A 222 10.22 4.53 -18.16
N ARG A 223 10.43 4.24 -16.87
CA ARG A 223 11.25 5.08 -16.01
C ARG A 223 12.71 5.09 -16.45
N LEU A 224 13.28 3.93 -16.76
CA LEU A 224 14.62 3.83 -17.35
C LEU A 224 14.74 4.61 -18.68
N ALA A 225 13.70 4.58 -19.51
CA ALA A 225 13.70 5.33 -20.77
C ALA A 225 13.66 6.85 -20.55
N ASP A 226 12.95 7.31 -19.52
CA ASP A 226 12.92 8.72 -19.13
C ASP A 226 14.27 9.22 -18.61
N GLU A 227 15.02 8.34 -17.94
CA GLU A 227 16.39 8.61 -17.49
C GLU A 227 17.45 8.36 -18.59
N GLY A 228 17.02 7.91 -19.78
CA GLY A 228 17.89 7.68 -20.93
C GLY A 228 18.74 6.41 -20.87
N GLU A 229 18.46 5.49 -19.94
CA GLU A 229 19.18 4.23 -19.79
C GLU A 229 18.74 3.15 -20.80
N VAL A 230 17.49 3.22 -21.28
CA VAL A 230 16.96 2.34 -22.32
C VAL A 230 16.20 3.14 -23.39
N GLU A 231 15.97 2.54 -24.55
CA GLU A 231 15.21 3.21 -25.61
C GLU A 231 13.70 3.15 -25.36
N MET A 232 12.98 4.23 -25.68
CA MET A 232 11.50 4.27 -25.62
C MET A 232 10.82 3.17 -26.47
N ARG A 233 11.51 2.69 -27.51
CA ARG A 233 11.05 1.57 -28.33
C ARG A 233 10.91 0.28 -27.50
N LEU A 234 11.83 0.03 -26.56
CA LEU A 234 11.78 -1.12 -25.68
C LEU A 234 10.49 -1.14 -24.84
N VAL A 235 10.06 0.05 -24.37
CA VAL A 235 8.81 0.21 -23.62
C VAL A 235 7.60 -0.17 -24.48
N LYS A 236 7.56 0.29 -25.73
CA LYS A 236 6.48 -0.04 -26.67
C LYS A 236 6.44 -1.53 -26.98
N ASP A 237 7.61 -2.14 -27.18
CA ASP A 237 7.73 -3.57 -27.45
C ASP A 237 7.26 -4.38 -26.23
N ALA A 238 7.62 -3.95 -25.00
CA ALA A 238 7.14 -4.54 -23.75
C ALA A 238 5.61 -4.50 -23.61
N ILE A 239 4.99 -3.32 -23.78
CA ILE A 239 3.52 -3.14 -23.76
C ILE A 239 2.83 -4.13 -24.70
N THR A 240 3.37 -4.28 -25.91
CA THR A 240 2.81 -5.18 -26.93
C THR A 240 2.98 -6.65 -26.53
N SER A 241 4.18 -7.04 -26.10
CA SER A 241 4.52 -8.43 -25.76
C SER A 241 3.77 -8.94 -24.53
N LEU A 242 3.56 -8.07 -23.53
CA LEU A 242 2.89 -8.38 -22.28
C LEU A 242 1.36 -8.22 -22.36
N GLY A 243 0.84 -7.80 -23.52
CA GLY A 243 -0.61 -7.70 -23.75
C GLY A 243 -1.31 -6.63 -22.91
N ILE A 244 -0.61 -5.52 -22.60
CA ILE A 244 -1.18 -4.42 -21.83
C ILE A 244 -2.21 -3.66 -22.68
N ASP A 245 -3.42 -3.49 -22.14
CA ASP A 245 -4.44 -2.62 -22.72
C ASP A 245 -4.07 -1.15 -22.50
N VAL A 246 -3.74 -0.46 -23.59
CA VAL A 246 -3.31 0.95 -23.57
C VAL A 246 -4.47 1.95 -23.52
N ASP A 247 -5.69 1.48 -23.81
CA ASP A 247 -6.90 2.30 -23.87
C ASP A 247 -7.78 2.12 -22.62
N GLN A 248 -7.39 1.23 -21.69
CA GLN A 248 -8.07 1.08 -20.41
C GLN A 248 -7.99 2.39 -19.61
N PRO A 249 -9.13 2.99 -19.21
CA PRO A 249 -9.10 4.17 -18.38
C PRO A 249 -8.50 3.87 -17.00
N PRO A 250 -7.85 4.85 -16.37
CA PRO A 250 -7.40 4.73 -15.00
C PRO A 250 -8.53 4.29 -14.05
N ALA A 251 -8.20 3.51 -13.04
CA ALA A 251 -9.19 2.88 -12.17
C ALA A 251 -10.08 3.85 -11.36
N TRP A 252 -9.64 5.10 -11.17
CA TRP A 252 -10.40 6.18 -10.55
C TRP A 252 -11.28 6.98 -11.53
N GLN A 253 -11.24 6.68 -12.83
CA GLN A 253 -12.10 7.31 -13.84
C GLN A 253 -13.34 6.47 -14.13
N PRO A 254 -14.41 7.08 -14.65
CA PRO A 254 -15.57 6.36 -15.16
C PRO A 254 -15.15 5.32 -16.20
N GLN A 255 -15.65 4.10 -16.05
CA GLN A 255 -15.32 2.99 -16.94
C GLN A 255 -16.33 2.92 -18.09
N PRO A 256 -15.90 2.75 -19.34
CA PRO A 256 -16.75 2.80 -20.53
C PRO A 256 -17.68 1.59 -20.66
N GLN A 257 -17.37 0.48 -19.98
CA GLN A 257 -18.21 -0.71 -19.95
C GLN A 257 -19.06 -0.72 -18.68
N TYR A 258 -20.37 -0.88 -18.88
CA TYR A 258 -21.30 -1.22 -17.82
C TYR A 258 -20.94 -2.59 -17.26
N ASP A 259 -20.67 -2.64 -15.96
CA ASP A 259 -20.47 -3.89 -15.25
C ASP A 259 -21.83 -4.60 -15.23
N HIS A 260 -22.03 -5.67 -16.01
CA HIS A 260 -23.31 -6.40 -16.05
C HIS A 260 -23.48 -7.36 -14.86
N PHE A 261 -22.63 -7.24 -13.82
CA PHE A 261 -22.74 -8.02 -12.60
C PHE A 261 -23.90 -7.51 -11.73
N PRO A 262 -24.56 -8.39 -10.96
CA PRO A 262 -25.80 -8.09 -10.23
C PRO A 262 -25.68 -6.99 -9.17
N ASP A 263 -24.47 -6.53 -8.85
CA ASP A 263 -24.20 -5.46 -7.88
C ASP A 263 -23.87 -4.10 -8.54
N ALA A 264 -23.95 -3.99 -9.87
CA ALA A 264 -23.78 -2.72 -10.56
C ALA A 264 -25.04 -1.85 -10.45
N PRO A 265 -24.91 -0.52 -10.28
CA PRO A 265 -26.07 0.38 -10.34
C PRO A 265 -26.82 0.19 -11.66
N ALA A 266 -28.15 0.22 -11.56
CA ALA A 266 -29.05 -0.09 -12.67
C ALA A 266 -28.68 0.70 -13.95
N PRO A 267 -28.72 0.06 -15.13
CA PRO A 267 -28.36 0.70 -16.39
C PRO A 267 -29.21 1.94 -16.68
N ASP A 268 -28.62 2.89 -17.41
CA ASP A 268 -29.27 4.08 -17.97
C ASP A 268 -30.45 3.71 -18.88
N ASN A 269 -31.61 3.47 -18.26
CA ASN A 269 -32.98 3.61 -18.77
C ASN A 269 -34.03 2.98 -17.85
N VAL A 270 -33.66 2.58 -16.63
CA VAL A 270 -34.65 2.34 -15.58
C VAL A 270 -34.61 3.52 -14.64
N ASN A 271 -35.53 4.46 -14.82
CA ASN A 271 -35.99 5.29 -13.71
C ASN A 271 -36.90 4.35 -12.88
N PRO A 272 -36.45 3.75 -11.75
CA PRO A 272 -37.35 2.87 -11.03
C PRO A 272 -38.35 3.73 -10.25
N HIS A 273 -37.96 4.91 -9.77
CA HIS A 273 -38.83 5.94 -9.22
C HIS A 273 -38.12 7.30 -9.37
N PRO A 274 -38.82 8.39 -9.77
CA PRO A 274 -38.23 9.73 -9.64
C PRO A 274 -37.78 9.88 -8.17
N VAL A 275 -36.65 10.56 -7.95
CA VAL A 275 -36.39 11.15 -6.63
C VAL A 275 -37.71 11.75 -6.19
N PRO A 276 -38.33 11.31 -5.07
CA PRO A 276 -39.56 11.93 -4.63
C PRO A 276 -39.28 13.43 -4.60
N GLU A 277 -40.10 14.22 -5.29
CA GLU A 277 -40.07 15.65 -5.04
C GLU A 277 -40.15 15.79 -3.52
N LEU A 278 -39.18 16.49 -2.92
CA LEU A 278 -39.26 16.84 -1.52
C LEU A 278 -40.57 17.64 -1.39
N VAL A 279 -41.61 16.96 -0.94
CA VAL A 279 -42.81 17.61 -0.45
C VAL A 279 -42.34 18.24 0.85
N ASP A 280 -42.40 19.56 0.94
CA ASP A 280 -42.33 20.24 2.23
C ASP A 280 -43.51 19.69 3.04
N GLU A 281 -43.27 18.67 3.86
CA GLU A 281 -44.25 18.23 4.84
C GLU A 281 -44.37 19.37 5.87
N GLU A 282 -45.56 19.93 6.00
CA GLU A 282 -45.87 20.80 7.14
C GLU A 282 -45.65 19.98 8.42
N ASP A 283 -44.75 20.46 9.28
CA ASP A 283 -44.26 19.90 10.54
C ASP A 283 -45.35 19.67 11.64
N ASP A 284 -46.53 19.14 11.31
CA ASP A 284 -47.64 19.06 12.28
C ASP A 284 -48.02 17.65 12.76
N GLU A 285 -47.44 16.56 12.26
CA GLU A 285 -47.72 15.22 12.82
C GLU A 285 -46.49 14.28 12.89
N ILE A 286 -45.53 14.59 13.77
CA ILE A 286 -44.62 13.55 14.29
C ILE A 286 -45.43 12.65 15.24
N SER A 287 -45.74 11.44 14.76
CA SER A 287 -46.27 10.34 15.58
C SER A 287 -45.34 10.07 16.77
N SER A 288 -45.93 10.13 17.98
CA SER A 288 -45.25 9.86 19.25
C SER A 288 -44.90 8.38 19.52
N GLU A 289 -45.04 7.49 18.54
CA GLU A 289 -44.88 6.03 18.74
C GLU A 289 -43.45 5.49 18.56
N GLY A 290 -42.45 6.35 18.32
CA GLY A 290 -41.02 5.96 18.30
C GLY A 290 -40.30 6.07 19.64
N ARG A 291 -41.01 6.40 20.73
CA ARG A 291 -40.41 6.71 22.05
C ARG A 291 -40.52 5.59 23.08
N ALA A 292 -40.63 4.35 22.63
CA ALA A 292 -40.77 3.20 23.51
C ALA A 292 -39.86 2.05 23.07
N GLU A 293 -38.55 2.21 23.22
CA GLU A 293 -37.59 1.10 23.37
C GLU A 293 -36.23 1.69 23.78
N ASP A 294 -36.15 2.21 25.01
CA ASP A 294 -34.88 2.51 25.70
C ASP A 294 -35.09 2.59 27.23
N GLN A 295 -35.89 1.66 27.77
CA GLN A 295 -36.10 1.53 29.23
C GLN A 295 -35.40 0.30 29.83
N ALA A 296 -34.52 -0.37 29.09
CA ALA A 296 -33.79 -1.55 29.60
C ALA A 296 -32.42 -1.22 30.24
N ASP A 297 -31.83 -0.05 29.97
CA ASP A 297 -30.49 0.32 30.48
C ASP A 297 -30.51 1.42 31.56
N ALA A 298 -31.69 1.79 32.07
CA ALA A 298 -31.84 2.87 33.05
C ALA A 298 -31.72 2.44 34.53
N GLU A 299 -31.49 1.15 34.83
CA GLU A 299 -31.37 0.66 36.22
C GLU A 299 -29.98 0.05 36.52
N LEU A 300 -28.89 0.80 36.33
CA LEU A 300 -27.58 0.38 36.86
C LEU A 300 -26.72 1.48 37.50
N LEU A 301 -27.32 2.63 37.85
CA LEU A 301 -26.65 3.64 38.68
C LEU A 301 -27.53 3.99 39.87
N ASN A 302 -27.24 3.35 41.01
CA ASN A 302 -27.78 3.75 42.31
C ASN A 302 -26.82 4.80 42.91
N ASP A 303 -27.30 6.03 43.06
CA ASP A 303 -26.55 7.22 43.53
C ASP A 303 -26.17 7.19 45.04
N GLU A 304 -26.11 6.02 45.69
CA GLU A 304 -25.84 5.94 47.15
C GLU A 304 -24.44 5.46 47.55
N ASP A 305 -23.55 5.09 46.62
CA ASP A 305 -22.21 4.57 46.97
C ASP A 305 -21.05 5.57 46.85
N VAL A 306 -21.33 6.88 46.79
CA VAL A 306 -20.30 7.91 46.95
C VAL A 306 -20.56 8.70 48.24
N LYS A 307 -19.95 8.24 49.35
CA LYS A 307 -19.69 9.09 50.51
C LYS A 307 -18.19 9.37 50.60
N GLU A 308 -17.91 10.66 50.84
CA GLU A 308 -16.62 11.37 50.92
C GLU A 308 -15.46 10.61 51.59
#